data_AF-A0A8S0ZIL0-F1
#
_entry.id   AF-A0A8S0ZIL0-F1
#
_cell.length_a   1.000
_cell.length_b   1.000
_cell.length_c   1.000
_cell.angle_alpha   90.00
_cell.angle_beta   90.00
_cell.angle_gamma   90.00
#
_symmetry.space_group_name_H-M   'P 1'
#
loop_
_entity.id
_entity.type
_entity.pdbx_description
1 polymer ?
#
loop_
_entity_poly.entity_id
_entity_poly.type
_entity_poly.pdbx_seq_one_letter_code
_entity_poly.pdbx_strand_id
1 'polypeptide(L)'
;MLMSDATSINFPSEDIENLPLKSPLIETSPTASLSQTRTVRLDDQPSPEGATSSWSTQGTMKNIEFTKTQELLVPPPSDPFEAFRLLLDDNILDLIVRETNANAIRLLKAPGVKQYSRIMSWKDMTRTESLTFLGLVLHTGTIRLNRLCDY
;
A
#
# COMPACT_ATOMS: atom_id res chain seq x y z
N MET A 1 48.48 12.70 31.62
CA MET A 1 48.51 13.63 30.48
C MET A 1 47.94 12.88 29.29
N LEU A 2 46.75 13.12 28.73
CA LEU A 2 45.62 14.01 28.95
C LEU A 2 44.40 13.26 28.38
N MET A 3 43.26 13.29 29.06
CA MET A 3 41.94 13.05 28.45
C MET A 3 41.55 14.32 27.69
N SER A 4 41.05 14.19 26.46
CA SER A 4 40.34 15.25 25.71
C SER A 4 40.02 14.73 24.29
N ASP A 5 38.86 14.94 23.67
CA ASP A 5 37.60 15.57 24.08
C ASP A 5 36.50 15.09 23.14
N ALA A 6 35.29 14.94 23.69
CA ALA A 6 34.06 14.74 22.94
C ALA A 6 33.55 16.10 22.45
N THR A 7 33.42 16.28 21.14
CA THR A 7 32.85 17.50 20.57
C THR A 7 31.32 17.43 20.67
N SER A 8 30.76 18.03 21.72
CA SER A 8 29.33 18.37 21.82
C SER A 8 28.99 19.48 20.84
N ILE A 9 27.97 19.26 20.02
CA ILE A 9 27.35 20.33 19.23
C ILE A 9 26.25 20.96 20.10
N ASN A 10 26.48 22.21 20.47
CA ASN A 10 25.61 23.05 21.27
C ASN A 10 24.51 23.64 20.37
N PHE A 11 23.24 23.34 20.62
CA PHE A 11 22.11 24.00 19.95
C PHE A 11 21.53 25.07 20.91
N PRO A 12 21.26 26.31 20.44
CA PRO A 12 20.76 27.37 21.31
C PRO A 12 19.33 27.08 21.75
N SER A 13 19.06 27.24 23.05
CA SER A 13 17.71 27.36 23.61
C SER A 13 17.10 28.69 23.20
N GLU A 14 15.94 28.66 22.56
CA GLU A 14 15.02 29.81 22.53
C GLU A 14 13.75 29.47 23.30
N ASP A 15 13.49 30.29 24.31
CA ASP A 15 12.33 30.33 25.16
C ASP A 15 11.08 30.75 24.37
N ILE A 16 10.03 29.93 24.38
CA ILE A 16 8.67 30.40 24.13
C ILE A 16 7.81 29.97 25.32
N GLU A 17 7.74 30.87 26.28
CA GLU A 17 6.78 30.87 27.37
C GLU A 17 5.34 31.07 26.86
N ASN A 18 4.43 30.28 27.45
CA ASN A 18 3.09 30.64 27.91
C ASN A 18 2.02 31.12 26.91
N LEU A 19 1.09 30.23 26.53
CA LEU A 19 -0.34 30.58 26.36
C LEU A 19 -1.28 29.44 26.83
N PRO A 20 -2.42 29.75 27.50
CA PRO A 20 -3.07 28.82 28.43
C PRO A 20 -4.14 27.91 27.80
N LEU A 21 -4.20 26.67 28.30
CA LEU A 21 -5.28 25.69 28.10
C LEU A 21 -6.57 26.20 28.77
N LYS A 22 -7.66 26.36 28.01
CA LYS A 22 -8.99 26.66 28.56
C LYS A 22 -9.94 25.49 28.33
N SER A 23 -10.25 24.78 29.39
CA SER A 23 -11.34 23.79 29.48
C SER A 23 -12.69 24.50 29.69
N PRO A 24 -13.81 23.81 29.43
CA PRO A 24 -15.02 24.09 30.21
C PRO A 24 -15.59 22.85 30.90
N LEU A 25 -15.86 23.00 32.21
CA LEU A 25 -16.69 22.13 33.05
C LEU A 25 -18.18 22.58 33.00
N ILE A 26 -19.01 21.74 33.62
CA ILE A 26 -20.42 21.40 33.36
C ILE A 26 -21.42 22.25 34.17
N GLU A 27 -22.71 22.09 33.84
CA GLU A 27 -23.94 22.19 34.66
C GLU A 27 -24.88 23.35 34.26
N THR A 28 -26.15 23.11 33.93
CA THR A 28 -27.17 22.59 34.86
C THR A 28 -28.41 22.08 34.08
N SER A 29 -28.99 20.97 34.55
CA SER A 29 -30.37 20.53 34.22
C SER A 29 -31.38 21.20 35.18
N PRO A 30 -32.70 21.18 34.87
CA PRO A 30 -33.52 20.22 35.58
C PRO A 30 -34.65 19.54 34.76
N THR A 31 -35.20 18.53 35.43
CA THR A 31 -35.89 17.29 35.03
C THR A 31 -37.39 17.39 34.69
N ALA A 32 -37.87 16.39 33.92
CA ALA A 32 -39.24 15.79 33.81
C ALA A 32 -39.82 15.88 32.38
N SER A 33 -40.44 14.87 31.75
CA SER A 33 -40.81 13.49 32.09
C SER A 33 -41.00 12.69 30.77
N LEU A 34 -41.09 11.36 30.90
CA LEU A 34 -41.13 10.36 29.83
C LEU A 34 -42.44 10.36 29.03
N SER A 35 -42.37 10.36 27.69
CA SER A 35 -43.37 9.70 26.82
C SER A 35 -42.76 9.33 25.47
N GLN A 36 -42.87 8.06 25.15
CA GLN A 36 -42.27 7.38 24.01
C GLN A 36 -43.06 7.70 22.73
N THR A 37 -42.40 8.22 21.68
CA THR A 37 -42.89 8.08 20.31
C THR A 37 -41.74 7.70 19.40
N ARG A 38 -41.86 6.49 18.86
CA ARG A 38 -40.98 5.82 17.91
C ARG A 38 -41.21 6.39 16.52
N THR A 39 -40.22 7.01 15.87
CA THR A 39 -40.11 7.04 14.39
C THR A 39 -38.73 7.56 13.93
N VAL A 40 -37.83 6.65 13.55
CA VAL A 40 -37.20 6.48 12.22
C VAL A 40 -36.07 7.48 11.90
N ARG A 41 -34.86 6.93 11.72
CA ARG A 41 -33.64 7.62 11.27
C ARG A 41 -33.74 7.93 9.77
N LEU A 42 -33.45 9.17 9.39
CA LEU A 42 -33.27 9.61 8.01
C LEU A 42 -31.79 9.39 7.62
N ASP A 43 -31.44 8.15 7.30
CA ASP A 43 -30.24 7.84 6.52
C ASP A 43 -30.71 7.03 5.32
N ASP A 44 -31.01 7.73 4.21
CA ASP A 44 -31.04 7.15 2.86
C ASP A 44 -30.97 8.31 1.87
N GLN A 45 -29.74 8.74 1.57
CA GLN A 45 -29.48 9.57 0.38
C GLN A 45 -29.59 8.66 -0.85
N PRO A 46 -30.43 8.99 -1.85
CA PRO A 46 -30.53 8.20 -3.06
C PRO A 46 -29.24 8.30 -3.87
N SER A 47 -28.78 7.13 -4.34
CA SER A 47 -27.78 6.98 -5.39
C SER A 47 -28.12 7.94 -6.55
N PRO A 48 -27.13 8.60 -7.18
CA PRO A 48 -27.39 9.51 -8.30
C PRO A 48 -28.25 8.80 -9.35
N GLU A 49 -29.42 9.38 -9.59
CA GLU A 49 -30.38 8.94 -10.58
C GLU A 49 -29.69 8.85 -11.95
N GLY A 50 -29.70 7.65 -12.55
CA GLY A 50 -29.30 7.50 -13.95
C GLY A 50 -28.55 6.22 -14.33
N ALA A 51 -28.20 5.32 -13.40
CA ALA A 51 -27.62 4.03 -13.77
C ALA A 51 -28.63 2.88 -13.62
N THR A 52 -29.69 2.88 -14.45
CA THR A 52 -30.60 1.72 -14.56
C THR A 52 -30.00 0.68 -15.51
N SER A 53 -29.01 -0.07 -15.05
CA SER A 53 -28.59 -1.29 -15.74
C SER A 53 -29.59 -2.40 -15.43
N SER A 54 -30.64 -2.52 -16.25
CA SER A 54 -31.56 -3.66 -16.18
C SER A 54 -30.93 -4.88 -16.83
N TRP A 55 -30.67 -5.92 -16.06
CA TRP A 55 -30.31 -7.24 -16.60
C TRP A 55 -31.50 -7.83 -17.35
N SER A 56 -31.36 -8.04 -18.66
CA SER A 56 -32.40 -8.66 -19.50
C SER A 56 -32.06 -10.11 -19.83
N THR A 57 -33.02 -11.02 -19.70
CA THR A 57 -32.86 -12.43 -20.13
C THR A 57 -32.89 -12.59 -21.65
N GLN A 58 -33.41 -11.59 -22.36
CA GLN A 58 -33.44 -11.52 -23.82
C GLN A 58 -32.25 -10.70 -24.32
N GLY A 59 -31.10 -11.36 -24.47
CA GLY A 59 -29.92 -10.78 -25.14
C GLY A 59 -29.66 -11.51 -26.45
N THR A 60 -29.50 -10.78 -27.54
CA THR A 60 -28.92 -11.36 -28.77
C THR A 60 -27.41 -11.42 -28.60
N MET A 61 -26.81 -12.59 -28.75
CA MET A 61 -25.36 -12.74 -28.71
C MET A 61 -24.74 -11.94 -29.86
N LYS A 62 -23.91 -10.94 -29.54
CA LYS A 62 -23.11 -10.26 -30.56
C LYS A 62 -22.12 -11.27 -31.11
N ASN A 63 -22.11 -11.46 -32.42
CA ASN A 63 -21.06 -12.24 -33.06
C ASN A 63 -19.77 -11.43 -32.98
N ILE A 64 -18.82 -11.90 -32.16
CA ILE A 64 -17.49 -11.32 -32.07
C ILE A 64 -16.61 -12.13 -33.02
N GLU A 65 -16.30 -11.55 -34.17
CA GLU A 65 -15.38 -12.17 -35.12
C GLU A 65 -13.96 -12.10 -34.57
N PHE A 66 -13.38 -13.27 -34.29
CA PHE A 66 -11.99 -13.37 -33.87
C PHE A 66 -11.08 -13.25 -35.09
N THR A 67 -10.89 -12.02 -35.56
CA THR A 67 -10.03 -11.69 -36.72
C THR A 67 -8.54 -11.69 -36.39
N LYS A 68 -8.17 -11.83 -35.12
CA LYS A 68 -6.78 -11.82 -34.68
C LYS A 68 -6.15 -13.21 -34.85
N THR A 69 -5.01 -13.27 -35.53
CA THR A 69 -4.21 -14.49 -35.62
C THR A 69 -3.59 -14.83 -34.26
N GLN A 70 -3.55 -16.12 -33.92
CA GLN A 70 -2.93 -16.62 -32.70
C GLN A 70 -1.40 -16.70 -32.90
N GLU A 71 -0.78 -15.54 -33.03
CA GLU A 71 0.65 -15.40 -33.32
C GLU A 71 1.33 -14.56 -32.25
N LEU A 72 2.62 -14.83 -32.06
CA LEU A 72 3.45 -14.00 -31.21
C LEU A 72 3.68 -12.67 -31.93
N LEU A 73 3.33 -11.56 -31.26
CA LEU A 73 3.50 -10.20 -31.82
C LEU A 73 4.95 -9.72 -31.83
N VAL A 74 5.86 -10.56 -31.34
CA VAL A 74 7.30 -10.33 -31.26
C VAL A 74 8.03 -11.54 -31.84
N PRO A 75 9.29 -11.40 -32.27
CA PRO A 75 10.10 -12.54 -32.65
C PRO A 75 10.15 -13.58 -31.52
N PRO A 76 10.23 -14.88 -31.86
CA PRO A 76 10.41 -15.93 -30.86
C PRO A 76 11.67 -15.65 -30.02
N PRO A 77 11.58 -15.75 -28.68
CA PRO A 77 12.72 -15.51 -27.82
C PRO A 77 13.81 -16.57 -28.05
N SER A 78 15.06 -16.12 -28.04
CA SER A 78 16.24 -16.95 -28.24
C SER A 78 16.65 -17.74 -26.99
N ASP A 79 16.31 -17.23 -25.81
CA ASP A 79 16.61 -17.87 -24.52
C ASP A 79 15.46 -17.73 -23.49
N PRO A 80 15.48 -18.52 -22.40
CA PRO A 80 14.41 -18.49 -21.40
C PRO A 80 14.28 -17.16 -20.63
N PHE A 81 15.38 -16.40 -20.50
CA PHE A 81 15.36 -15.09 -19.86
C PHE A 81 14.68 -14.06 -20.76
N GLU A 82 14.97 -14.07 -22.06
CA GLU A 82 14.27 -13.25 -23.04
C GLU A 82 12.76 -13.56 -23.04
N ALA A 83 12.38 -14.84 -23.00
CA ALA A 83 10.99 -15.26 -22.88
C ALA A 83 10.32 -14.73 -21.60
N PHE A 84 11.03 -14.76 -20.47
CA PHE A 84 10.55 -14.17 -19.21
C PHE A 84 10.35 -12.65 -19.31
N ARG A 85 11.25 -11.96 -20.02
CA ARG A 85 11.18 -10.50 -20.22
C ARG A 85 10.04 -10.06 -21.15
N LEU A 86 9.45 -10.97 -21.91
CA LEU A 86 8.19 -10.70 -22.63
C LEU A 86 6.99 -10.57 -21.67
N LEU A 87 7.03 -11.24 -20.53
CA LEU A 87 5.98 -11.18 -19.51
C LEU A 87 6.23 -10.06 -18.50
N LEU A 88 7.49 -9.84 -18.15
CA LEU A 88 7.93 -8.81 -17.23
C LEU A 88 8.85 -7.84 -17.97
N ASP A 89 8.26 -6.78 -18.53
CA ASP A 89 8.99 -5.72 -19.22
C ASP A 89 9.69 -4.76 -18.22
N ASP A 90 10.42 -3.77 -18.76
CA ASP A 90 11.08 -2.76 -17.93
C ASP A 90 10.09 -1.85 -17.21
N ASN A 91 8.93 -1.58 -17.81
CA ASN A 91 7.93 -0.71 -17.20
C ASN A 91 7.31 -1.32 -15.94
N ILE A 92 6.98 -2.62 -15.99
CA ILE A 92 6.47 -3.35 -14.84
C ILE A 92 7.57 -3.48 -13.78
N LEU A 93 8.81 -3.77 -14.19
CA LEU A 93 9.94 -3.85 -13.25
C LEU A 93 10.17 -2.50 -12.54
N ASP A 94 10.10 -1.40 -13.27
CA ASP A 94 10.21 -0.04 -12.73
C ASP A 94 9.07 0.31 -11.80
N LEU A 95 7.85 -0.09 -12.16
CA LEU A 95 6.69 0.09 -11.32
C LEU A 95 6.86 -0.63 -9.98
N ILE A 96 7.31 -1.88 -10.00
CA ILE A 96 7.58 -2.68 -8.78
C ILE A 96 8.62 -1.99 -7.91
N VAL A 97 9.75 -1.58 -8.49
CA VAL A 97 10.83 -0.91 -7.76
C VAL A 97 10.33 0.39 -7.13
N ARG A 98 9.66 1.24 -7.92
CA ARG A 98 9.15 2.54 -7.50
C ARG A 98 8.14 2.42 -6.36
N GLU A 99 7.15 1.53 -6.50
CA GLU A 99 6.12 1.35 -5.47
C GLU A 99 6.67 0.67 -4.21
N THR A 100 7.60 -0.28 -4.35
CA THR A 100 8.27 -0.90 -3.20
C THR A 100 9.03 0.13 -2.37
N ASN A 101 9.83 0.98 -3.01
CA ASN A 101 10.57 2.04 -2.33
C ASN A 101 9.64 3.10 -1.72
N ALA A 102 8.60 3.52 -2.45
CA ALA A 102 7.59 4.43 -1.92
C ALA A 102 6.88 3.84 -0.70
N ASN A 103 6.55 2.56 -0.73
CA ASN A 103 5.94 1.85 0.39
C ASN A 103 6.89 1.78 1.59
N ALA A 104 8.17 1.49 1.39
CA ALA A 104 9.14 1.51 2.47
C ALA A 104 9.19 2.87 3.17
N ILE A 105 9.22 3.97 2.42
CA ILE A 105 9.18 5.33 2.99
C ILE A 105 7.90 5.56 3.80
N ARG A 106 6.74 5.08 3.31
CA ARG A 106 5.47 5.16 4.06
C ARG A 106 5.55 4.38 5.37
N LEU A 107 6.15 3.19 5.35
CA LEU A 107 6.35 2.37 6.55
C LEU A 107 7.31 3.03 7.53
N LEU A 108 8.42 3.64 7.08
CA LEU A 108 9.33 4.38 7.97
C LEU A 108 8.62 5.52 8.70
N LYS A 109 7.70 6.21 8.01
CA LYS A 109 6.95 7.35 8.55
C LYS A 109 5.73 6.95 9.37
N ALA A 110 5.40 5.66 9.44
CA ALA A 110 4.23 5.20 10.16
C ALA A 110 4.39 5.41 11.68
N PRO A 111 3.30 5.73 12.40
CA PRO A 111 3.35 5.84 13.85
C PRO A 111 3.64 4.46 14.48
N GLY A 112 4.46 4.44 15.53
CA GLY A 112 4.76 3.20 16.28
C GLY A 112 5.94 2.38 15.74
N VAL A 113 6.67 2.87 14.75
CA VAL A 113 7.90 2.20 14.27
C VAL A 113 8.98 2.28 15.35
N LYS A 114 9.46 1.12 15.80
CA LYS A 114 10.52 1.03 16.81
C LYS A 114 11.86 1.46 16.21
N GLN A 115 12.68 2.13 17.01
CA GLN A 115 14.02 2.60 16.65
C GLN A 115 14.95 1.47 16.12
N TYR A 116 14.78 0.24 16.61
CA TYR A 116 15.57 -0.93 16.20
C TYR A 116 14.83 -1.88 15.25
N SER A 117 13.77 -1.40 14.59
CA SER A 117 13.07 -2.21 13.59
C SER A 117 13.88 -2.31 12.29
N ARG A 118 13.76 -3.44 11.59
CA ARG A 118 14.49 -3.70 10.33
C ARG A 118 14.22 -2.66 9.24
N ILE A 119 13.06 -2.02 9.26
CA ILE A 119 12.70 -0.98 8.30
C ILE A 119 13.56 0.29 8.48
N MET A 120 14.14 0.53 9.65
CA MET A 120 15.03 1.68 9.89
C MET A 120 16.35 1.57 9.12
N SER A 121 16.74 0.35 8.74
CA SER A 121 17.91 0.08 7.90
C SER A 121 17.55 -0.14 6.42
N TRP A 122 16.35 0.29 5.99
CA TRP A 122 15.93 0.16 4.60
C TRP A 122 16.91 0.89 3.66
N LYS A 123 17.16 0.27 2.50
CA LYS A 123 17.89 0.86 1.39
C LYS A 123 17.01 0.77 0.16
N ASP A 124 17.06 1.79 -0.68
CA ASP A 124 16.28 1.80 -1.91
C ASP A 124 16.66 0.61 -2.79
N MET A 125 15.64 -0.16 -3.13
CA MET A 125 15.74 -1.33 -3.99
C MET A 125 16.06 -0.89 -5.41
N THR A 126 16.97 -1.60 -6.05
CA THR A 126 17.36 -1.41 -7.46
C THR A 126 16.66 -2.42 -8.39
N ARG A 127 16.69 -2.15 -9.70
CA ARG A 127 16.19 -3.11 -10.72
C ARG A 127 16.88 -4.46 -10.63
N THR A 128 18.19 -4.47 -10.45
CA THR A 128 19.00 -5.70 -10.38
C THR A 128 18.61 -6.54 -9.17
N GLU A 129 18.42 -5.90 -8.01
CA GLU A 129 17.96 -6.59 -6.80
C GLU A 129 16.54 -7.11 -6.96
N SER A 130 15.64 -6.33 -7.56
CA SER A 130 14.28 -6.77 -7.89
C SER A 130 14.28 -8.01 -8.79
N LEU A 131 15.09 -7.99 -9.84
CA LEU A 131 15.20 -9.11 -10.79
C LEU A 131 15.80 -10.35 -10.12
N THR A 132 16.80 -10.16 -9.27
CA THR A 132 17.40 -11.24 -8.47
C THR A 132 16.37 -11.84 -7.53
N PHE A 133 15.59 -11.01 -6.83
CA PHE A 133 14.51 -11.46 -5.96
C PHE A 133 13.45 -12.26 -6.74
N LEU A 134 13.00 -11.80 -7.90
CA LEU A 134 12.06 -12.55 -8.74
C LEU A 134 12.65 -13.88 -9.23
N GLY A 135 13.94 -13.90 -9.57
CA GLY A 135 14.65 -15.13 -9.91
C GLY A 135 14.65 -16.14 -8.77
N LEU A 136 14.89 -15.68 -7.53
CA LEU A 136 14.80 -16.51 -6.33
C LEU A 136 13.38 -17.01 -6.09
N VAL A 137 12.37 -16.15 -6.21
CA VAL A 137 10.95 -16.54 -6.07
C VAL A 137 10.58 -17.61 -7.09
N LEU A 138 10.95 -17.43 -8.36
CA LEU A 138 10.71 -18.44 -9.39
C LEU A 138 11.45 -19.75 -9.06
N HIS A 139 12.69 -19.65 -8.58
CA HIS A 139 13.47 -20.81 -8.16
C HIS A 139 12.76 -21.59 -7.03
N THR A 140 12.14 -20.90 -6.06
CA THR A 140 11.34 -21.57 -5.00
C THR A 140 10.18 -22.39 -5.54
N GLY A 141 9.59 -22.01 -6.69
CA GLY A 141 8.54 -22.79 -7.33
C GLY A 141 9.05 -24.04 -8.07
N THR A 142 10.34 -24.06 -8.42
CA THR A 142 10.96 -25.19 -9.13
C THR A 142 11.57 -26.24 -8.21
N ILE A 143 11.92 -25.86 -6.97
CA ILE A 143 12.49 -26.76 -5.98
C ILE A 143 11.41 -27.28 -5.03
N ARG A 144 11.48 -28.58 -4.72
CA ARG A 144 10.66 -29.17 -3.65
C ARG A 144 11.38 -28.99 -2.31
N LEU A 145 11.07 -27.91 -1.62
CA LEU A 145 11.48 -27.75 -0.22
C LEU A 145 10.45 -28.44 0.69
N ASN A 146 10.93 -29.08 1.77
CA ASN A 146 10.04 -29.41 2.89
C ASN A 146 9.38 -28.11 3.38
N ARG A 147 8.13 -28.21 3.83
CA ARG A 147 7.39 -27.02 4.25
C ARG A 147 8.21 -26.32 5.33
N LEU A 148 8.48 -25.04 5.12
CA LEU A 148 9.09 -24.16 6.14
C LEU A 148 8.27 -24.14 7.44
N CYS A 149 7.01 -24.56 7.41
CA CYS A 149 6.13 -24.71 8.56
C CYS A 149 6.48 -25.93 9.46
N ASP A 150 7.29 -26.87 8.99
CA ASP A 150 7.66 -28.08 9.72
C ASP A 150 8.95 -27.91 10.55
N TYR A 151 9.48 -26.69 10.64
CA TYR A 151 10.65 -26.27 11.45
C TYR A 151 10.30 -25.03 12.29
#